data_AF-A0A7V9RX19-F1
#
_entry.id   AF-A0A7V9RX19-F1
#
_cell.length_a   1.000
_cell.length_b   1.000
_cell.length_c   1.000
_cell.angle_alpha   90.00
_cell.angle_beta   90.00
_cell.angle_gamma   90.00
#
_symmetry.space_group_name_H-M   'P 1'
#
loop_
_entity.id
_entity.type
_entity.pdbx_description
1 polymer ?
#
loop_
_entity_poly.entity_id
_entity_poly.type
_entity_poly.pdbx_seq_one_letter_code
_entity_poly.pdbx_strand_id
1 'polypeptide(L)'
;MPNPGGPPPAEDSSDRWRQSTDRSRARRAFAGRRRRRRFRSRGALLSLVGVLAVSAVGAGAASGHQVAPSSAGSTSNPTLEAIALCESGGDPTAVSPDGLYRGKYQFSQETWESLGGTGDPAAAPESVQDELAGQLLAQAGTSPWPNCG
;
A
#
# COMPACT_ATOMS: atom_id res chain seq x y z
N MET A 1 -50.38 -26.33 46.08
CA MET A 1 -49.84 -25.86 44.79
C MET A 1 -48.32 -25.91 44.86
N PRO A 2 -47.64 -26.84 44.16
CA PRO A 2 -46.19 -26.91 44.16
C PRO A 2 -45.54 -25.91 43.18
N ASN A 3 -44.36 -25.45 43.57
CA ASN A 3 -43.58 -24.30 43.09
C ASN A 3 -42.71 -24.68 41.85
N PRO A 4 -42.71 -23.91 40.74
CA PRO A 4 -42.04 -24.30 39.47
C PRO A 4 -40.58 -23.84 39.34
N GLY A 5 -39.81 -23.80 40.44
CA GLY A 5 -38.51 -23.12 40.50
C GLY A 5 -37.29 -24.00 40.72
N GLY A 6 -37.24 -25.21 40.18
CA GLY A 6 -36.02 -26.03 40.22
C GLY A 6 -34.96 -25.51 39.24
N PRO A 7 -33.66 -25.46 39.60
CA PRO A 7 -32.60 -25.16 38.64
C PRO A 7 -32.54 -26.27 37.57
N PRO A 8 -32.18 -25.95 36.31
CA PRO A 8 -32.08 -26.96 35.26
C PRO A 8 -31.01 -28.00 35.63
N PRO A 9 -31.18 -29.28 35.22
CA PRO A 9 -30.21 -30.32 35.52
C PRO A 9 -28.85 -29.99 34.89
N ALA A 10 -27.78 -30.32 35.60
CA ALA A 10 -26.41 -30.10 35.15
C ALA A 10 -26.17 -30.82 33.81
N GLU A 11 -25.95 -30.05 32.75
CA GLU A 11 -25.50 -30.58 31.46
C GLU A 11 -24.16 -31.30 31.65
N ASP A 12 -24.15 -32.57 31.24
CA ASP A 12 -22.98 -33.44 31.30
C ASP A 12 -21.87 -32.85 30.42
N SER A 13 -20.68 -32.66 30.99
CA SER A 13 -19.53 -32.08 30.30
C SER A 13 -19.11 -32.88 29.05
N SER A 14 -19.55 -34.13 28.95
CA SER A 14 -19.41 -35.00 27.79
C SER A 14 -20.11 -34.47 26.53
N ASP A 15 -21.29 -33.85 26.66
CA ASP A 15 -22.07 -33.35 25.53
C ASP A 15 -21.46 -32.09 24.91
N ARG A 16 -20.82 -31.26 25.74
CA ARG A 16 -20.10 -30.06 25.30
C ARG A 16 -18.85 -30.43 24.49
N TRP A 17 -18.15 -31.51 24.87
CA TRP A 17 -17.01 -32.02 24.10
C TRP A 17 -17.45 -32.59 22.74
N ARG A 18 -18.58 -33.32 22.69
CA ARG A 18 -19.12 -33.87 21.43
C ARG A 18 -19.50 -32.76 20.44
N GLN A 19 -20.21 -31.71 20.88
CA GLN A 19 -20.59 -30.56 20.04
C GLN A 19 -19.38 -29.77 19.50
N SER A 20 -18.25 -29.76 20.20
CA SER A 20 -16.99 -29.14 19.75
C SER A 20 -16.33 -29.92 18.60
N THR A 21 -16.32 -31.25 18.69
CA THR A 21 -15.67 -32.11 17.68
C THR A 21 -16.41 -32.15 16.33
N ASP A 22 -17.75 -32.05 16.33
CA ASP A 22 -18.54 -32.04 15.10
C ASP A 22 -18.32 -30.78 14.25
N ARG A 23 -18.25 -29.59 14.88
CA ARG A 23 -17.95 -28.33 14.16
C ARG A 23 -16.58 -28.36 13.48
N SER A 24 -15.63 -29.10 14.06
CA SER A 24 -14.26 -29.21 13.55
C SER A 24 -14.15 -30.13 12.33
N ARG A 25 -15.05 -31.11 12.18
CA ARG A 25 -15.11 -32.01 11.02
C ARG A 25 -15.79 -31.36 9.81
N ALA A 26 -16.81 -30.52 10.03
CA ALA A 26 -17.53 -29.84 8.95
C ALA A 26 -16.65 -28.85 8.15
N ARG A 27 -15.62 -28.24 8.77
CA ARG A 27 -14.75 -27.25 8.10
C ARG A 27 -13.70 -27.86 7.16
N ARG A 28 -13.41 -29.17 7.25
CA ARG A 28 -12.36 -29.83 6.43
C ARG A 28 -12.88 -30.40 5.09
N ALA A 29 -14.18 -30.32 4.83
CA ALA A 29 -14.78 -30.87 3.60
C ALA A 29 -14.76 -29.92 2.38
N PHE A 30 -14.34 -28.66 2.54
CA PHE A 30 -14.33 -27.65 1.46
C PHE A 30 -12.97 -27.40 0.79
N ALA A 31 -11.90 -28.09 1.20
CA ALA A 31 -10.58 -27.98 0.58
C ALA A 31 -10.29 -29.21 -0.30
N GLY A 32 -11.08 -29.41 -1.35
CA GLY A 32 -10.91 -30.56 -2.23
C GLY A 32 -11.49 -30.33 -3.62
N ARG A 33 -10.59 -30.00 -4.56
CA ARG A 33 -10.69 -30.06 -6.05
C ARG A 33 -10.61 -28.70 -6.75
N ARG A 34 -9.41 -28.27 -7.11
CA ARG A 34 -9.10 -27.68 -8.45
C ARG A 34 -7.65 -28.02 -8.85
N ARG A 35 -7.44 -29.22 -9.41
CA ARG A 35 -6.28 -29.53 -10.25
C ARG A 35 -6.64 -29.20 -11.71
N ARG A 36 -5.61 -28.80 -12.48
CA ARG A 36 -5.57 -28.55 -13.94
C ARG A 36 -6.14 -27.17 -14.29
N ARG A 37 -5.38 -26.22 -14.84
CA ARG A 37 -4.66 -26.28 -16.12
C ARG A 37 -3.42 -25.36 -16.08
N ARG A 38 -2.22 -25.94 -16.01
CA ARG A 38 -1.01 -25.32 -16.57
C ARG A 38 -0.95 -25.69 -18.05
N PHE A 39 -0.35 -24.81 -18.86
CA PHE A 39 -0.13 -24.90 -20.31
C PHE A 39 -1.35 -24.66 -21.22
N ARG A 40 -1.58 -23.39 -21.59
CA ARG A 40 -1.75 -22.99 -23.01
C ARG A 40 -1.71 -21.46 -23.18
N SER A 41 -0.55 -20.90 -23.52
CA SER A 41 -0.41 -19.66 -24.33
C SER A 41 1.06 -19.26 -24.46
N ARG A 42 1.83 -20.04 -25.23
CA ARG A 42 3.03 -19.55 -25.92
C ARG A 42 2.74 -19.70 -27.41
N GLY A 43 2.44 -18.58 -28.05
CA GLY A 43 2.13 -18.47 -29.46
C GLY A 43 2.15 -16.99 -29.80
N ALA A 44 3.37 -16.48 -30.01
CA ALA A 44 3.65 -15.12 -30.43
C ALA A 44 2.96 -14.84 -31.78
N LEU A 45 2.15 -13.78 -31.85
CA LEU A 45 1.62 -13.27 -33.10
C LEU A 45 2.57 -12.18 -33.61
N LEU A 46 3.15 -12.46 -34.77
CA LEU A 46 3.89 -11.53 -35.62
C LEU A 46 2.92 -10.49 -36.18
N SER A 47 2.97 -9.26 -35.66
CA SER A 47 2.33 -8.11 -36.33
C SER A 47 3.40 -7.37 -37.12
N LEU A 48 3.42 -7.62 -38.42
CA LEU A 48 4.21 -6.89 -39.41
C LEU A 48 3.31 -5.88 -40.13
N VAL A 49 3.87 -4.68 -40.30
CA VAL A 49 3.55 -3.63 -41.29
C VAL A 49 2.34 -2.72 -41.01
N GLY A 50 2.62 -1.41 -41.04
CA GLY A 50 1.60 -0.41 -41.41
C GLY A 50 1.85 1.00 -40.87
N VAL A 51 2.93 1.66 -41.30
CA VAL A 51 3.03 3.13 -41.23
C VAL A 51 1.97 3.75 -42.15
N LEU A 52 1.35 4.85 -41.71
CA LEU A 52 0.67 5.98 -42.39
C LEU A 52 -0.51 6.42 -41.50
N ALA A 53 -0.81 7.68 -41.20
CA ALA A 53 -0.33 8.97 -41.66
C ALA A 53 -0.64 10.02 -40.57
N VAL A 54 0.14 11.10 -40.55
CA VAL A 54 -0.12 12.32 -39.76
C VAL A 54 -1.38 13.01 -40.30
N SER A 55 -2.33 13.31 -39.41
CA SER A 55 -3.38 14.31 -39.63
C SER A 55 -3.45 15.21 -38.40
N ALA A 56 -2.94 16.43 -38.54
CA ALA A 56 -3.14 17.53 -37.61
C ALA A 56 -4.57 18.11 -37.75
N VAL A 57 -4.97 18.92 -36.75
CA VAL A 57 -6.26 19.63 -36.52
C VAL A 57 -7.11 18.89 -35.46
N GLY A 58 -7.45 19.40 -34.28
CA GLY A 58 -7.33 20.72 -33.64
C GLY A 58 -8.58 20.96 -32.77
N ALA A 59 -8.43 21.12 -31.44
CA ALA A 59 -9.31 21.88 -30.53
C ALA A 59 -8.87 21.65 -29.07
N GLY A 60 -8.27 22.68 -28.47
CA GLY A 60 -7.84 22.68 -27.07
C GLY A 60 -9.03 22.77 -26.11
N ALA A 61 -9.06 21.84 -25.17
CA ALA A 61 -9.51 22.05 -23.80
C ALA A 61 -8.45 21.38 -22.91
N ALA A 62 -7.32 22.07 -22.75
CA ALA A 62 -6.35 21.71 -21.73
C ALA A 62 -6.99 22.03 -20.38
N SER A 63 -7.59 21.03 -19.75
CA SER A 63 -7.64 21.00 -18.29
C SER A 63 -6.19 21.02 -17.84
N GLY A 64 -5.69 22.20 -17.52
CA GLY A 64 -4.38 22.41 -16.93
C GLY A 64 -4.35 21.70 -15.58
N HIS A 65 -4.03 20.40 -15.60
CA HIS A 65 -3.25 19.82 -14.53
C HIS A 65 -1.94 20.59 -14.59
N GLN A 66 -1.79 21.54 -13.69
CA GLN A 66 -0.52 22.15 -13.40
C GLN A 66 0.38 20.99 -12.99
N VAL A 67 1.14 20.45 -13.92
CA VAL A 67 2.32 19.67 -13.58
C VAL A 67 3.21 20.71 -12.93
N ALA A 68 3.20 20.72 -11.59
CA ALA A 68 4.15 21.50 -10.82
C ALA A 68 5.54 21.24 -11.41
N PRO A 69 6.43 22.25 -11.49
CA PRO A 69 7.79 22.01 -11.92
C PRO A 69 8.32 20.86 -11.07
N SER A 70 8.66 19.74 -11.72
CA SER A 70 9.41 18.68 -11.08
C SER A 70 10.71 19.35 -10.64
N SER A 71 10.79 19.70 -9.37
CA SER A 71 12.05 20.04 -8.74
C SER A 71 12.93 18.82 -8.94
N ALA A 72 13.79 18.90 -9.94
CA ALA A 72 14.85 17.95 -10.17
C ALA A 72 15.89 18.17 -9.06
N GLY A 73 15.52 17.75 -7.86
CA GLY A 73 16.36 17.54 -6.70
C GLY A 73 16.64 16.05 -6.58
N SER A 74 17.92 15.73 -6.41
CA SER A 74 18.51 14.41 -6.60
C SER A 74 17.95 13.29 -5.71
N THR A 75 17.16 12.40 -6.32
CA THR A 75 17.25 10.97 -6.02
C THR A 75 17.14 10.15 -7.30
N SER A 76 18.24 9.70 -7.89
CA SER A 76 18.21 8.67 -8.95
C SER A 76 17.92 7.29 -8.35
N ASN A 77 16.91 7.18 -7.49
CA ASN A 77 16.40 5.93 -6.96
C ASN A 77 14.92 5.83 -7.37
N PRO A 78 14.58 4.99 -8.35
CA PRO A 78 13.22 4.91 -8.88
C PRO A 78 12.20 4.47 -7.81
N THR A 79 12.64 3.76 -6.76
CA THR A 79 11.78 3.41 -5.63
C THR A 79 11.40 4.64 -4.81
N LEU A 80 12.36 5.51 -4.50
CA LEU A 80 12.06 6.75 -3.76
C LEU A 80 11.23 7.72 -4.58
N GLU A 81 11.43 7.78 -5.88
CA GLU A 81 10.59 8.62 -6.74
C GLU A 81 9.14 8.12 -6.78
N ALA A 82 8.93 6.80 -6.86
CA ALA A 82 7.61 6.21 -6.75
C ALA A 82 6.94 6.47 -5.38
N ILE A 83 7.71 6.35 -4.29
CA ILE A 83 7.23 6.65 -2.93
C ILE A 83 6.84 8.13 -2.83
N ALA A 84 7.72 9.05 -3.23
CA ALA A 84 7.45 10.50 -3.15
C ALA A 84 6.18 10.90 -3.92
N LEU A 85 6.00 10.36 -5.13
CA LEU A 85 4.81 10.60 -5.94
C LEU A 85 3.55 10.05 -5.28
N CYS A 86 3.62 8.88 -4.63
CA CYS A 86 2.49 8.28 -3.95
C CYS A 86 2.12 9.01 -2.64
N GLU A 87 3.12 9.42 -1.87
CA GLU A 87 2.94 10.03 -0.54
C GLU A 87 2.46 11.48 -0.61
N SER A 88 3.05 12.29 -1.50
CA SER A 88 2.80 13.74 -1.55
C SER A 88 2.57 14.28 -2.96
N GLY A 89 2.66 13.44 -3.99
CA GLY A 89 2.80 13.91 -5.37
C GLY A 89 4.16 14.54 -5.65
N GLY A 90 5.15 14.33 -4.77
CA GLY A 90 6.48 14.93 -4.85
C GLY A 90 6.59 16.34 -4.25
N ASP A 91 5.62 16.78 -3.44
CA ASP A 91 5.64 18.11 -2.81
C ASP A 91 6.51 18.12 -1.53
N PRO A 92 7.67 18.79 -1.51
CA PRO A 92 8.55 18.85 -0.34
C PRO A 92 7.99 19.65 0.83
N THR A 93 6.90 20.40 0.62
CA THR A 93 6.24 21.20 1.65
C THR A 93 4.95 20.58 2.17
N ALA A 94 4.62 19.37 1.72
CA ALA A 94 3.38 18.69 2.10
C ALA A 94 3.25 18.52 3.61
N VAL A 95 2.01 18.68 4.10
CA VAL A 95 1.64 18.40 5.49
C VAL A 95 0.32 17.64 5.46
N SER A 96 0.27 16.49 6.13
CA SER A 96 -0.94 15.68 6.22
C SER A 96 -2.09 16.45 6.90
N PRO A 97 -3.36 16.08 6.66
CA PRO A 97 -4.50 16.75 7.28
C PRO A 97 -4.47 16.79 8.83
N ASP A 98 -3.85 15.80 9.46
CA ASP A 98 -3.65 15.72 10.91
C ASP A 98 -2.35 16.39 11.39
N GLY A 99 -1.49 16.82 10.45
CA GLY A 99 -0.20 17.46 10.73
C GLY A 99 0.87 16.52 11.29
N LEU A 100 0.64 15.20 11.31
CA LEU A 100 1.60 14.23 11.87
C LEU A 100 2.70 13.84 10.89
N TYR A 101 2.42 13.92 9.58
CA TYR A 101 3.33 13.52 8.51
C TYR A 101 3.62 14.70 7.60
N ARG A 102 4.91 14.87 7.26
CA ARG A 102 5.42 16.12 6.69
C ARG A 102 6.47 15.87 5.62
N GLY A 103 6.53 16.78 4.66
CA GLY A 103 7.48 16.78 3.56
C GLY A 103 7.18 15.76 2.46
N LYS A 104 8.07 15.71 1.47
CA LYS A 104 7.98 14.91 0.23
C LYS A 104 7.68 13.44 0.49
N TYR A 105 8.25 12.89 1.55
CA TYR A 105 8.16 11.47 1.93
C TYR A 105 7.23 11.23 3.12
N GLN A 106 6.47 12.24 3.54
CA GLN A 106 5.51 12.15 4.65
C GLN A 106 6.17 11.58 5.92
N PHE A 107 7.31 12.15 6.33
CA PHE A 107 8.00 11.75 7.56
C PHE A 107 7.19 12.10 8.80
N SER A 108 7.18 11.21 9.80
CA SER A 108 6.89 11.62 11.17
C SER A 108 8.08 12.36 11.77
N GLN A 109 7.83 13.21 12.76
CA GLN A 109 8.90 13.93 13.48
C GLN A 109 9.89 12.97 14.15
N GLU A 110 9.39 11.89 14.76
CA GLU A 110 10.23 10.88 15.43
C GLU A 110 11.19 10.19 14.46
N THR A 111 10.68 9.75 13.30
CA THR A 111 11.52 9.12 12.26
C THR A 111 12.55 10.09 11.72
N TRP A 112 12.14 11.34 11.44
CA TRP A 112 13.04 12.40 10.98
C TRP A 112 14.22 12.61 11.93
N GLU A 113 13.93 12.77 13.22
CA GLU A 113 14.94 12.95 14.25
C GLU A 113 15.81 11.70 14.43
N SER A 114 15.24 10.50 14.33
CA SER A 114 16.00 9.25 14.43
C SER A 114 17.06 9.09 13.33
N LEU A 115 16.82 9.71 12.16
CA LEU A 115 17.74 9.73 11.02
C LEU A 115 18.75 10.88 11.09
N GLY A 116 18.70 11.70 12.16
CA GLY A 116 19.56 12.88 12.35
C GLY A 116 19.01 14.15 11.72
N GLY A 117 17.76 14.14 11.26
CA GLY A 117 17.05 15.33 10.81
C GLY A 117 16.80 16.31 11.96
N THR A 118 16.86 17.61 11.66
CA THR A 118 16.56 18.68 12.62
C THR A 118 15.44 19.56 12.10
N GLY A 119 14.63 20.15 12.99
CA GLY A 119 13.52 21.02 12.59
C GLY A 119 12.34 20.26 12.00
N ASP A 120 11.48 20.97 11.26
CA ASP A 120 10.30 20.41 10.58
C ASP A 120 10.72 19.79 9.23
N PRO A 121 10.38 18.51 8.94
CA PRO A 121 10.63 17.88 7.65
C PRO A 121 10.12 18.70 6.44
N ALA A 122 8.93 19.30 6.53
CA ALA A 122 8.35 20.10 5.45
C ALA A 122 9.03 21.45 5.25
N ALA A 123 9.83 21.91 6.22
CA ALA A 123 10.63 23.12 6.11
C ALA A 123 12.09 22.83 5.70
N ALA A 124 12.51 21.56 5.71
CA ALA A 124 13.85 21.16 5.33
C ALA A 124 14.05 21.25 3.81
N PRO A 125 15.28 21.56 3.34
CA PRO A 125 15.59 21.49 1.91
C PRO A 125 15.25 20.12 1.33
N GLU A 126 14.68 20.08 0.13
CA GLU A 126 14.27 18.83 -0.53
C GLU A 126 15.42 17.81 -0.59
N SER A 127 16.65 18.26 -0.86
CA SER A 127 17.83 17.38 -0.90
C SER A 127 18.10 16.68 0.45
N VAL A 128 17.79 17.32 1.58
CA VAL A 128 17.93 16.71 2.91
C VAL A 128 16.83 15.67 3.11
N GLN A 129 15.62 15.95 2.64
CA GLN A 129 14.52 14.98 2.68
C GLN A 129 14.84 13.73 1.85
N ASP A 130 15.35 13.93 0.63
CA ASP A 130 15.82 12.88 -0.27
C ASP A 130 16.95 12.03 0.34
N GLU A 131 17.92 12.69 0.99
CA GLU A 131 19.02 12.01 1.67
C GLU A 131 18.52 11.11 2.81
N LEU A 132 17.72 11.66 3.72
CA LEU A 132 17.20 10.89 4.87
C LEU A 132 16.22 9.80 4.42
N ALA A 133 15.45 10.02 3.34
CA ALA A 133 14.63 8.98 2.75
C ALA A 133 15.47 7.85 2.15
N GLY A 134 16.60 8.18 1.51
CA GLY A 134 17.62 7.23 1.08
C GLY A 134 18.17 6.39 2.23
N GLN A 135 18.51 7.03 3.35
CA GLN A 135 18.98 6.33 4.54
C GLN A 135 17.92 5.40 5.12
N LEU A 136 16.68 5.88 5.26
CA LEU A 136 15.57 5.08 5.78
C LEU A 136 15.25 3.88 4.89
N LEU A 137 15.24 4.08 3.57
CA LEU A 137 15.04 3.00 2.60
C LEU A 137 16.16 1.95 2.69
N ALA A 138 17.41 2.37 2.88
CA ALA A 138 18.53 1.45 3.05
C ALA A 138 18.43 0.65 4.37
N GLN A 139 17.90 1.24 5.44
CA GLN A 139 17.80 0.60 6.75
C GLN A 139 16.58 -0.33 6.89
N ALA A 140 15.41 0.11 6.39
CA ALA A 140 14.13 -0.54 6.64
C ALA A 140 13.43 -1.07 5.39
N GLY A 141 14.04 -0.89 4.20
CA GLY A 141 13.34 -1.12 2.94
C GLY A 141 12.14 -0.19 2.82
N THR A 142 11.07 -0.70 2.22
CA THR A 142 9.85 0.08 1.99
C THR A 142 8.82 -0.02 3.12
N SER A 143 9.12 -0.77 4.18
CA SER A 143 8.21 -0.95 5.31
C SER A 143 7.70 0.35 5.95
N PRO A 144 8.45 1.46 6.01
CA PRO A 144 7.94 2.74 6.52
C PRO A 144 6.84 3.37 5.66
N TRP A 145 6.73 2.96 4.39
CA TRP A 145 5.75 3.45 3.41
C TRP A 145 4.82 2.29 2.96
N PRO A 146 3.98 1.74 3.86
CA PRO A 146 3.28 0.48 3.64
C PRO A 146 2.27 0.48 2.47
N ASN A 147 1.84 1.67 2.03
CA ASN A 147 0.92 1.82 0.91
C ASN A 147 1.60 2.28 -0.39
N CYS A 148 2.87 2.70 -0.31
CA CYS A 148 3.54 3.45 -1.36
C CYS A 148 4.89 2.85 -1.79
N GLY A 149 5.39 1.79 -1.14
CA GLY A 149 6.62 1.09 -1.54
C GLY A 149 6.49 -0.42 -1.65
#